data_AF-Q4BUC5-F1
#
_entry.id   AF-Q4BUC5-F1
#
_cell.length_a   1.000
_cell.length_b   1.000
_cell.length_c   1.000
_cell.angle_alpha   90.00
_cell.angle_beta   90.00
_cell.angle_gamma   90.00
#
_symmetry.space_group_name_H-M   'P 1'
#
loop_
_entity.id
_entity.type
_entity.pdbx_description
1 polymer ?
#
loop_
_entity_poly.entity_id
_entity_poly.type
_entity_poly.pdbx_seq_one_letter_code
_entity_poly.pdbx_strand_id
1 'polypeptide(L)'
;MNVIDHEMNIAEATNATRIHHQWFPDQIRLERGLNGDTIDLLETKGHTIKSSFAMGSTQSVMYKKGQFHGASDPRKPGALTLGY
;
A
#
# COMPACT_ATOMS: atom_id res chain seq x y z
N MET A 1 4.65 0.60 -9.23
CA MET A 1 3.21 0.56 -9.52
C MET A 1 2.53 1.85 -9.08
N ASN A 2 2.11 2.05 -7.82
CA ASN A 2 1.38 3.26 -7.36
C ASN A 2 1.86 4.61 -7.92
N VAL A 3 3.17 4.89 -7.87
CA VAL A 3 3.73 6.16 -8.38
C VAL A 3 3.73 6.25 -9.91
N ILE A 4 4.05 5.16 -10.60
CA ILE A 4 4.27 5.16 -12.05
C ILE A 4 2.94 4.98 -12.79
N ASP A 5 2.19 3.93 -12.42
CA ASP A 5 0.99 3.50 -13.15
C ASP A 5 -0.27 4.24 -12.69
N HIS A 6 -0.33 4.63 -11.42
CA HIS A 6 -1.45 5.38 -10.85
C HIS A 6 -1.12 6.86 -10.62
N GLU A 7 0.06 7.30 -11.05
CA GLU A 7 0.54 8.69 -10.96
C GLU A 7 0.45 9.32 -9.56
N MET A 8 0.38 8.49 -8.51
CA MET A 8 0.23 8.94 -7.14
C MET A 8 1.49 9.69 -6.68
N ASN A 9 1.28 10.72 -5.86
CA ASN A 9 2.38 11.32 -5.12
C ASN A 9 2.94 10.34 -4.08
N ILE A 10 4.13 10.62 -3.53
CA ILE A 10 4.80 9.66 -2.65
C ILE A 10 4.02 9.37 -1.36
N ALA A 11 3.25 10.33 -0.85
CA ALA A 11 2.43 10.15 0.34
C ALA A 11 1.18 9.31 0.03
N GLU A 12 0.48 9.58 -1.07
CA GLU A 12 -0.64 8.76 -1.55
C GLU A 12 -0.21 7.30 -1.76
N ALA A 13 0.90 7.10 -2.48
CA ALA A 13 1.44 5.77 -2.74
C ALA A 13 1.82 5.01 -1.46
N THR A 14 2.30 5.73 -0.43
CA THR A 14 2.66 5.18 0.89
C THR A 14 1.42 4.78 1.70
N ASN A 15 0.37 5.59 1.64
CA ASN A 15 -0.87 5.39 2.40
C ASN A 15 -1.81 4.37 1.76
N ALA A 16 -1.72 4.16 0.45
CA ALA A 16 -2.58 3.21 -0.29
C ALA A 16 -2.65 1.83 0.39
N THR A 17 -3.84 1.22 0.35
CA THR A 17 -4.09 -0.13 0.87
C THR A 17 -3.23 -1.16 0.15
N ARG A 18 -2.62 -2.08 0.90
CA ARG A 18 -1.73 -3.10 0.35
C ARG A 18 -2.43 -4.45 0.23
N ILE A 19 -2.11 -5.15 -0.85
CA ILE A 19 -2.50 -6.53 -1.14
C ILE A 19 -1.25 -7.38 -1.34
N HIS A 20 -1.30 -8.65 -0.96
CA HIS A 20 -0.15 -9.55 -1.09
C HIS A 20 -0.57 -10.99 -1.37
N HIS A 21 0.14 -11.67 -2.27
CA HIS A 21 0.00 -13.11 -2.52
C HIS A 21 1.40 -13.71 -2.65
N GLN A 22 1.67 -14.81 -1.96
CA GLN A 22 3.01 -15.43 -1.90
C GLN A 22 3.02 -16.89 -2.37
N TRP A 23 2.07 -17.23 -3.24
CA TRP A 23 1.84 -18.58 -3.77
C TRP A 23 1.36 -19.60 -2.73
N PHE A 24 2.09 -19.80 -1.63
CA PHE A 24 1.68 -20.67 -0.53
C PHE A 24 1.74 -19.93 0.82
N PRO A 25 0.69 -20.02 1.67
CA PRO A 25 -0.64 -20.57 1.36
C PRO A 25 -1.33 -19.79 0.23
N ASP A 26 -2.24 -20.46 -0.50
CA ASP A 26 -2.96 -19.90 -1.64
C ASP A 26 -4.11 -18.99 -1.17
N GLN A 27 -3.75 -17.76 -0.82
CA GLN A 27 -4.68 -16.74 -0.32
C GLN A 27 -4.12 -15.34 -0.58
N ILE A 28 -5.01 -14.41 -0.91
CA ILE A 28 -4.69 -12.98 -0.97
C ILE A 28 -4.79 -12.41 0.45
N ARG A 29 -3.68 -11.89 0.96
CA ARG A 29 -3.65 -11.12 2.19
C ARG A 29 -4.00 -9.67 1.90
N LEU A 30 -5.00 -9.17 2.60
CA LEU A 30 -5.58 -7.86 2.36
C LEU A 30 -5.55 -7.01 3.63
N GLU A 31 -4.99 -5.81 3.53
CA GLU A 31 -5.16 -4.78 4.56
C GLU A 31 -6.58 -4.19 4.54
N ARG A 32 -6.96 -3.52 5.64
CA ARG A 32 -8.21 -2.75 5.66
C ARG A 32 -8.16 -1.59 4.66
N GLY A 33 -9.30 -1.28 4.04
CA GLY A 33 -9.49 -0.10 3.20
C GLY A 33 -9.82 -0.37 1.73
N LEU A 34 -9.75 -1.62 1.27
CA LEU A 34 -10.27 -1.98 -0.05
C LEU A 34 -11.81 -2.03 -0.02
N ASN A 35 -12.44 -1.56 -1.10
CA ASN A 35 -13.89 -1.57 -1.27
C ASN A 35 -14.45 -3.01 -1.30
N GLY A 36 -15.65 -3.20 -0.72
CA GLY A 36 -16.33 -4.50 -0.61
C GLY A 36 -16.67 -5.14 -1.96
N ASP A 37 -17.18 -4.37 -2.92
CA ASP A 37 -17.49 -4.86 -4.27
C ASP A 37 -16.24 -5.44 -4.96
N THR A 38 -15.07 -4.83 -4.76
CA THR A 38 -13.81 -5.36 -5.28
C THR A 38 -13.43 -6.68 -4.60
N ILE A 39 -13.70 -6.83 -3.31
CA ILE A 39 -13.48 -8.08 -2.57
C ILE A 39 -14.39 -9.18 -3.13
N ASP A 40 -15.68 -8.90 -3.29
CA ASP A 40 -16.67 -9.84 -3.82
C ASP A 40 -16.30 -10.30 -5.25
N LEU A 41 -15.81 -9.37 -6.08
CA LEU A 41 -15.32 -9.68 -7.42
C LEU A 41 -14.08 -10.58 -7.42
N LEU A 42 -13.17 -10.42 -6.46
CA LEU A 42 -12.00 -11.29 -6.31
C LEU A 42 -12.40 -12.69 -5.84
N GLU A 43 -13.33 -12.79 -4.90
CA GLU A 43 -13.86 -14.08 -4.43
C GLU A 43 -14.62 -14.82 -5.54
N THR A 44 -15.41 -14.10 -6.34
CA THR A 44 -16.08 -14.65 -7.53
C THR A 44 -15.10 -15.21 -8.56
N LYS A 45 -13.88 -14.63 -8.64
CA LYS A 45 -12.79 -15.13 -9.49
C LYS A 45 -12.05 -16.35 -8.89
N GLY A 46 -12.45 -16.82 -7.70
CA GLY A 46 -11.89 -17.99 -7.03
C GLY A 46 -10.76 -17.67 -6.05
N HIS A 47 -10.48 -16.40 -5.75
CA HIS A 47 -9.46 -16.05 -4.77
C HIS A 47 -9.97 -16.22 -3.34
N THR A 48 -9.14 -16.81 -2.47
CA THR A 48 -9.40 -16.82 -1.04
C THR A 48 -8.85 -15.53 -0.41
N ILE A 49 -9.70 -14.70 0.17
CA ILE A 49 -9.29 -13.44 0.81
C ILE A 49 -9.08 -13.67 2.31
N LYS A 50 -7.93 -13.21 2.82
CA LYS A 50 -7.59 -13.22 4.25
C LYS A 50 -7.29 -11.81 4.72
N SER A 51 -8.08 -11.30 5.66
CA SER A 51 -7.75 -10.03 6.32
C SER A 51 -6.42 -10.15 7.06
N SER A 52 -5.58 -9.13 6.93
CA SER A 52 -4.26 -9.06 7.53
C SER A 52 -4.11 -7.80 8.36
N PHE A 53 -3.23 -7.87 9.36
CA PHE A 53 -2.63 -6.68 9.95
C PHE A 53 -1.87 -5.87 8.89
N ALA A 54 -1.58 -4.62 9.25
CA ALA A 54 -0.73 -3.73 8.48
C ALA A 54 0.57 -4.43 8.03
N MET A 55 0.91 -4.27 6.76
CA MET A 55 2.04 -4.90 6.09
C MET A 55 3.11 -3.85 5.80
N GLY A 56 4.30 -4.02 6.37
CA GLY A 56 5.46 -3.16 6.07
C GLY A 56 5.45 -1.80 6.78
N SER A 57 6.50 -1.03 6.53
CA SER A 57 6.74 0.32 7.08
C SER A 57 7.63 1.11 6.12
N THR A 58 7.08 1.48 4.96
CA THR A 58 7.82 2.20 3.90
C THR A 58 8.21 3.60 4.34
N GLN A 59 9.49 3.95 4.26
CA GLN A 59 10.00 5.30 4.48
C GLN A 59 10.61 5.76 3.16
N SER A 60 9.93 6.66 2.47
CA SER A 60 10.21 6.92 1.06
C SER A 60 10.47 8.38 0.78
N VAL A 61 11.40 8.64 -0.14
CA VAL A 61 11.69 9.97 -0.67
C VAL A 61 11.61 9.92 -2.20
N MET A 62 10.91 10.86 -2.79
CA MET A 62 10.77 11.06 -4.23
C MET A 62 11.43 12.38 -4.61
N TYR A 63 12.24 12.37 -5.66
CA TYR A 63 12.76 13.58 -6.27
C TYR A 63 11.97 13.90 -7.54
N LYS A 64 11.32 15.07 -7.58
CA LYS A 64 10.51 15.50 -8.72
C LYS A 64 10.60 17.01 -8.89
N LYS A 65 10.84 17.48 -10.13
CA LYS A 65 10.92 18.90 -10.48
C LYS A 65 11.86 19.73 -9.59
N GLY A 66 13.02 19.17 -9.27
CA GLY A 66 14.02 19.87 -8.44
C GLY A 66 13.77 19.81 -6.93
N GLN A 67 12.68 19.17 -6.48
CA GLN A 67 12.27 19.13 -5.08
C GLN A 67 12.23 17.69 -4.53
N PHE A 68 12.52 17.55 -3.24
CA PHE A 68 12.34 16.30 -2.52
C PHE A 68 10.97 16.26 -1.84
N HIS A 69 10.25 15.18 -2.04
CA HIS A 69 8.99 14.87 -1.37
C HIS A 69 9.19 13.61 -0.54
N GLY A 70 8.88 13.67 0.75
CA GLY A 70 9.06 12.55 1.67
C GLY A 70 7.76 12.05 2.27
N ALA A 71 7.68 10.76 2.58
CA ALA A 71 6.54 10.17 3.28
C ALA A 71 6.97 9.01 4.18
N SER A 72 6.54 9.10 5.45
CA SER A 72 6.63 8.02 6.43
C SER A 72 5.35 7.19 6.45
N ASP A 73 5.49 5.88 6.60
CA ASP A 73 4.34 4.97 6.67
C ASP A 73 3.44 5.26 7.88
N PRO A 74 2.13 5.52 7.70
CA PRO A 74 1.20 5.69 8.83
C PRO A 74 1.09 4.45 9.71
N ARG A 75 1.46 3.26 9.19
CA ARG A 75 1.40 1.99 9.91
C ARG A 75 2.43 1.91 11.05
N LYS A 76 3.42 2.80 11.08
CA LYS A 76 4.45 2.87 12.11
C LYS A 76 4.28 4.12 12.99
N PRO A 77 3.76 3.99 14.22
CA PRO A 77 3.68 5.10 15.16
C PRO A 77 5.06 5.71 15.43
N GLY A 78 5.13 7.04 15.48
CA GLY A 78 6.36 7.78 15.77
C GLY A 78 7.37 7.87 14.61
N ALA A 79 7.04 7.38 13.42
CA ALA A 79 7.87 7.60 12.24
C ALA A 79 7.84 9.08 11.81
N LEU A 80 8.98 9.59 11.32
CA LEU A 80 9.13 10.98 10.89
C LEU A 80 9.96 11.05 9.61
N THR A 81 9.48 11.82 8.64
CA THR A 81 10.26 12.30 7.50
C THR A 81 10.40 13.81 7.63
N LEU A 82 11.63 14.31 7.59
CA LEU A 82 11.97 15.72 7.75
C LEU A 82 13.08 16.10 6.76
N GLY A 83 13.09 17.36 6.31
CA GLY A 83 14.12 17.94 5.45
C GLY A 83 14.46 19.37 5.88
N TYR A 84 15.47 19.96 5.24
CA TYR A 84 15.92 21.34 5.42
C TYR A 84 16.23 22.00 4.08
#